data_AF-A0A377V9C4-F1
#
_entry.id   AF-A0A377V9C4-F1
#
_cell.length_a   1.000
_cell.length_b   1.000
_cell.length_c   1.000
_cell.angle_alpha   90.00
_cell.angle_beta   90.00
_cell.angle_gamma   90.00
#
_symmetry.space_group_name_H-M   'P 1'
#
loop_
_entity.id
_entity.type
_entity.pdbx_description
1 polymer ?
#
loop_
_entity_poly.entity_id
_entity_poly.type
_entity_poly.pdbx_seq_one_letter_code
_entity_poly.pdbx_strand_id
1 'polypeptide(L)'
;MTRSALLKAPVVAFDHLDDMHQAFLQQNFDLPPGSVPCHIVNSSEAFVQLARQGTTCCMIPHLQIEKELNSGELIDLTPGLFQRRMLYWHRFAPESRMMRRVTDALIDYGHKVLRQD
;
A
#
# COMPACT_ATOMS: atom_id res chain seq x y z
N MET A 1 -9.61 7.55 13.90
CA MET A 1 -10.41 7.93 12.72
C MET A 1 -11.89 7.68 12.96
N THR A 2 -12.79 8.50 12.40
CA THR A 2 -14.25 8.32 12.50
C THR A 2 -14.86 8.09 11.12
N ARG A 3 -15.98 7.34 11.07
CA ARG A 3 -16.71 7.08 9.82
C ARG A 3 -17.15 8.36 9.11
N SER A 4 -17.61 9.36 9.87
CA SER A 4 -18.06 10.65 9.31
C SER A 4 -16.94 11.47 8.68
N ALA A 5 -15.71 11.36 9.20
CA ALA A 5 -14.53 12.01 8.61
C ALA A 5 -14.11 11.31 7.32
N LEU A 6 -14.10 9.97 7.30
CA LEU A 6 -13.70 9.17 6.14
C LEU A 6 -14.60 9.40 4.92
N LEU A 7 -15.91 9.57 5.13
CA LEU A 7 -16.85 9.90 4.05
C LEU A 7 -16.55 11.22 3.31
N LYS A 8 -15.76 12.11 3.92
CA LYS A 8 -15.37 13.41 3.33
C LYS A 8 -13.91 13.44 2.89
N ALA A 9 -13.09 12.51 3.36
CA ALA A 9 -11.67 12.47 3.06
C ALA A 9 -11.46 11.88 1.65
N PRO A 10 -10.84 12.62 0.73
CA PRO A 10 -10.52 12.08 -0.58
C PRO A 10 -9.41 11.03 -0.46
N VAL A 11 -9.59 9.90 -1.14
CA VAL A 11 -8.62 8.80 -1.21
C VAL A 11 -8.05 8.67 -2.62
N VAL A 12 -6.98 7.88 -2.74
CA VAL A 12 -6.34 7.57 -4.03
C VAL A 12 -6.32 6.07 -4.25
N ALA A 13 -6.66 5.65 -5.47
CA ALA A 13 -6.51 4.29 -5.99
C ALA A 13 -5.58 4.30 -7.20
N PHE A 14 -4.87 3.21 -7.42
CA PHE A 14 -3.92 3.14 -8.52
C PHE A 14 -4.66 3.10 -9.86
N ASP A 15 -5.64 2.22 -9.97
CA ASP A 15 -6.53 2.05 -11.11
C ASP A 15 -7.95 1.65 -10.65
N HIS A 16 -8.79 1.20 -11.58
CA HIS A 16 -10.15 0.73 -11.28
C HIS A 16 -10.19 -0.69 -10.66
N LEU A 17 -9.07 -1.42 -10.67
CA LEU A 17 -8.94 -2.77 -10.13
C LEU A 17 -8.31 -2.76 -8.73
N ASP A 18 -7.72 -1.64 -8.32
CA ASP A 18 -7.19 -1.43 -6.98
C ASP A 18 -8.31 -1.32 -5.94
N ASP A 19 -8.56 -2.45 -5.29
CA ASP A 19 -9.55 -2.62 -4.23
C ASP A 19 -9.01 -2.30 -2.83
N MET A 20 -7.74 -1.90 -2.69
CA MET A 20 -7.07 -1.93 -1.39
C MET A 20 -7.75 -1.01 -0.36
N HIS A 21 -7.94 0.27 -0.71
CA HIS A 21 -8.60 1.21 0.18
C HIS A 21 -10.06 0.81 0.46
N GLN A 22 -10.75 0.21 -0.50
CA GLN A 22 -12.14 -0.22 -0.36
C GLN A 22 -12.25 -1.38 0.62
N ALA A 23 -11.42 -2.40 0.46
CA ALA A 23 -11.36 -3.55 1.36
C ALA A 23 -11.02 -3.12 2.80
N PHE A 24 -10.03 -2.23 2.95
CA PHE A 24 -9.65 -1.70 4.26
C PHE A 24 -10.80 -0.94 4.94
N LEU A 25 -11.48 -0.05 4.21
CA LEU A 25 -12.60 0.74 4.74
C LEU A 25 -13.82 -0.12 5.06
N GLN A 26 -14.10 -1.13 4.23
CA GLN A 26 -15.19 -2.07 4.48
C GLN A 26 -14.92 -2.89 5.74
N GLN A 27 -13.73 -3.48 5.87
CA GLN A 27 -13.38 -4.35 6.99
C GLN A 27 -13.31 -3.62 8.33
N ASN A 28 -12.82 -2.38 8.36
CA ASN A 28 -12.53 -1.68 9.61
C ASN A 28 -13.56 -0.59 9.97
N PHE A 29 -14.39 -0.16 9.02
CA PHE A 29 -15.32 0.98 9.22
C PHE A 29 -16.73 0.74 8.65
N ASP A 30 -17.05 -0.46 8.16
CA ASP A 30 -18.34 -0.81 7.55
C ASP A 30 -18.75 0.18 6.44
N LEU A 31 -17.78 0.59 5.62
CA LEU A 31 -17.97 1.46 4.47
C LEU A 31 -17.93 0.65 3.17
N PRO A 32 -19.05 0.51 2.44
CA PRO A 32 -19.04 -0.24 1.18
C PRO A 32 -18.19 0.47 0.10
N PRO A 33 -17.71 -0.26 -0.92
CA PRO A 33 -17.00 0.32 -2.06
C PRO A 33 -17.75 1.51 -2.67
N GLY A 34 -17.03 2.58 -3.00
CA GLY A 34 -17.61 3.82 -3.54
C GLY A 34 -18.20 4.77 -2.51
N SER A 35 -18.10 4.49 -1.20
CA SER A 35 -18.61 5.38 -0.14
C SER A 35 -17.80 6.68 0.03
N VAL A 36 -16.57 6.74 -0.48
CA VAL A 36 -15.65 7.87 -0.27
C VAL A 36 -15.20 8.45 -1.62
N PRO A 37 -14.92 9.75 -1.71
CA PRO A 37 -14.36 10.35 -2.93
C PRO A 37 -13.01 9.71 -3.26
N CYS A 38 -12.84 9.21 -4.48
CA CYS A 38 -11.63 8.50 -4.90
C CYS A 38 -11.04 9.09 -6.19
N HIS A 39 -9.75 9.41 -6.17
CA HIS A 39 -8.97 9.76 -7.35
C HIS A 39 -8.23 8.54 -7.89
N ILE A 40 -8.08 8.44 -9.20
CA ILE A 40 -7.29 7.38 -9.85
C ILE A 40 -5.99 7.98 -10.34
N VAL A 41 -4.87 7.39 -9.89
CA VAL A 41 -3.52 7.86 -10.21
C VAL A 41 -2.62 6.67 -10.50
N ASN A 42 -2.28 6.48 -11.78
CA ASN A 42 -1.47 5.34 -12.23
C ASN A 42 0.05 5.53 -11.95
N SER A 43 0.42 5.96 -10.74
CA SER A 43 1.83 6.09 -10.30
C SER A 43 1.93 5.93 -8.79
N SER A 44 2.72 4.96 -8.33
CA SER A 44 2.96 4.72 -6.90
C SER A 44 3.77 5.84 -6.25
N GLU A 45 4.66 6.50 -7.00
CA GLU A 45 5.44 7.65 -6.51
C GLU A 45 4.54 8.87 -6.29
N ALA A 46 3.53 9.06 -7.15
CA ALA A 46 2.58 10.16 -7.03
C ALA A 46 1.74 10.06 -5.75
N PHE A 47 1.46 8.84 -5.25
CA PHE A 47 0.75 8.66 -3.96
C PHE A 47 1.49 9.32 -2.81
N VAL A 48 2.81 9.11 -2.74
CA VAL A 48 3.64 9.70 -1.67
C VAL A 48 3.59 11.22 -1.76
N GLN A 49 3.68 11.79 -2.97
CA GLN A 49 3.61 13.24 -3.16
C GLN A 49 2.24 13.81 -2.78
N LEU A 50 1.15 13.15 -3.15
CA LEU A 50 -0.21 13.56 -2.81
C LEU A 50 -0.44 13.51 -1.29
N ALA A 51 0.01 12.45 -0.63
CA ALA A 51 -0.04 12.34 0.83
C ALA A 51 0.73 13.48 1.50
N ARG A 52 1.94 13.79 1.01
CA ARG A 52 2.79 14.88 1.53
C ARG A 52 2.19 16.27 1.32
N GLN A 53 1.41 16.47 0.27
CA GLN A 53 0.67 17.70 0.03
C GLN A 53 -0.55 17.85 0.97
N GLY A 54 -0.91 16.81 1.72
CA GLY A 54 -2.03 16.82 2.66
C GLY A 54 -3.40 16.90 1.98
N THR A 55 -3.47 16.65 0.67
CA THR A 55 -4.70 16.77 -0.12
C THR A 55 -5.52 15.48 -0.10
N THR A 56 -4.89 14.33 0.12
CA THR A 56 -5.55 13.02 0.10
C THR A 56 -5.01 12.07 1.16
N CYS A 57 -5.88 11.13 1.57
CA CYS A 57 -5.49 9.98 2.37
C CYS A 57 -5.09 8.84 1.43
N CYS A 58 -3.91 8.27 1.62
CA CYS A 58 -3.38 7.23 0.72
C CYS A 58 -3.06 5.95 1.48
N MET A 59 -3.37 4.79 0.91
CA MET A 59 -2.75 3.53 1.31
C MET A 59 -1.42 3.38 0.60
N ILE A 60 -0.32 3.43 1.36
CA ILE A 60 1.04 3.36 0.82
C ILE A 60 1.81 2.26 1.55
N PRO A 61 2.55 1.39 0.83
CA PRO A 61 3.47 0.44 1.44
C PRO A 61 4.43 1.13 2.42
N HIS A 62 4.54 0.59 3.64
CA HIS A 62 5.38 1.16 4.70
C HIS A 62 6.83 1.42 4.23
N LEU A 63 7.39 0.46 3.48
CA LEU A 63 8.74 0.53 2.91
C LEU A 63 8.98 1.79 2.04
N GLN A 64 7.94 2.35 1.42
CA GLN A 64 8.06 3.55 0.58
C GLN A 64 8.05 4.85 1.37
N ILE A 65 7.55 4.87 2.61
CA ILE A 65 7.33 6.08 3.42
C ILE A 65 7.98 6.04 4.80
N GLU A 66 8.93 5.13 5.03
CA GLU A 66 9.60 5.01 6.34
C GLU A 66 10.25 6.32 6.79
N LYS A 67 10.83 7.08 5.85
CA LYS A 67 11.49 8.36 6.15
C LYS A 67 10.48 9.41 6.59
N GLU A 68 9.39 9.53 5.86
CA GLU A 68 8.31 10.48 6.09
C GLU A 68 7.55 10.19 7.39
N LEU A 69 7.38 8.91 7.73
CA LEU A 69 6.82 8.50 9.02
C LEU A 69 7.77 8.83 10.18
N ASN A 70 9.08 8.56 10.01
CA ASN A 70 10.08 8.84 11.04
C ASN A 70 10.30 10.34 11.26
N SER A 71 10.17 11.17 10.21
CA SER A 71 10.26 12.63 10.32
C SER A 71 8.98 13.28 10.83
N GLY A 72 7.85 12.54 10.83
CA GLY A 72 6.53 13.08 11.14
C GLY A 72 5.92 13.92 10.01
N GLU A 73 6.51 13.92 8.81
CA GLU A 73 5.94 14.54 7.62
C GLU A 73 4.64 13.83 7.18
N LEU A 74 4.60 12.51 7.36
CA LEU A 74 3.39 11.71 7.22
C LEU A 74 3.04 11.06 8.57
N ILE A 75 1.76 10.84 8.79
CA ILE A 75 1.25 10.16 9.98
C ILE A 75 0.38 8.97 9.59
N ASP A 76 0.39 7.93 10.42
CA ASP A 76 -0.57 6.84 10.31
C ASP A 76 -1.94 7.29 10.82
N LEU A 77 -2.93 7.33 9.92
CA LEU A 77 -4.29 7.74 10.24
C LEU A 77 -5.02 6.70 11.11
N THR A 78 -4.60 5.44 11.06
CA THR A 78 -5.24 4.31 11.74
C THR A 78 -4.20 3.42 12.42
N PRO A 79 -3.51 3.90 13.47
CA PRO A 79 -2.48 3.13 14.15
C PRO A 79 -2.97 1.75 14.59
N GLY A 80 -2.22 0.71 14.21
CA GLY A 80 -2.53 -0.68 14.52
C GLY A 80 -3.45 -1.37 13.52
N LEU A 81 -4.04 -0.64 12.57
CA LEU A 81 -4.80 -1.21 11.45
C LEU A 81 -3.97 -1.13 10.17
N PHE A 82 -3.80 -2.28 9.53
CA PHE A 82 -3.04 -2.37 8.29
C PHE A 82 -3.63 -3.44 7.38
N GLN A 83 -3.42 -3.26 6.08
CA GLN A 83 -3.72 -4.29 5.10
C GLN A 83 -2.44 -5.05 4.77
N ARG A 84 -2.46 -6.35 4.98
CA ARG A 84 -1.36 -7.24 4.63
C ARG A 84 -1.60 -7.89 3.27
N ARG A 85 -0.57 -7.91 2.42
CA ARG A 85 -0.56 -8.67 1.16
C ARG A 85 0.68 -9.57 1.16
N MET A 86 0.48 -10.85 0.84
CA MET A 86 1.57 -11.80 0.67
C MET A 86 2.10 -11.66 -0.76
N LEU A 87 3.42 -11.55 -0.90
CA LEU A 87 4.09 -11.49 -2.20
C LEU A 87 4.69 -12.86 -2.53
N TYR A 88 4.61 -13.25 -3.79
CA TYR A 88 5.12 -14.52 -4.28
C TYR A 88 6.01 -14.29 -5.49
N TRP A 89 7.14 -15.00 -5.53
CA TRP A 89 8.00 -15.04 -6.71
C TRP A 89 7.65 -16.25 -7.57
N HIS A 90 7.04 -16.00 -8.73
CA HIS A 90 6.71 -17.03 -9.70
C HIS A 90 7.76 -17.07 -10.81
N ARG A 91 8.16 -18.29 -11.21
CA ARG A 91 9.14 -18.52 -12.27
C ARG A 91 8.81 -19.74 -13.11
N PHE A 92 9.25 -19.74 -14.37
CA PHE A 92 9.10 -20.86 -15.28
C PHE A 92 10.12 -21.98 -15.03
N ALA A 93 9.75 -23.21 -15.39
CA ALA A 93 10.59 -24.41 -15.35
C ALA A 93 10.79 -24.99 -16.78
N PRO A 94 11.94 -25.64 -17.09
CA PRO A 94 13.08 -25.95 -16.20
C PRO A 94 14.01 -24.76 -15.95
N GLU A 95 14.73 -24.80 -14.83
CA GLU A 95 15.46 -23.63 -14.31
C GLU A 95 16.93 -23.56 -14.77
N SER A 96 17.29 -22.45 -15.42
CA SER A 96 18.67 -22.13 -15.74
C SER A 96 19.48 -21.75 -14.49
N ARG A 97 20.80 -21.95 -14.50
CA ARG A 97 21.68 -21.52 -13.41
C ARG A 97 21.59 -20.01 -13.14
N MET A 98 21.33 -19.21 -14.18
CA MET A 98 21.14 -17.77 -14.03
C MET A 98 19.86 -17.45 -13.25
N MET A 99 18.76 -18.13 -13.56
CA MET A 99 17.47 -17.92 -12.89
C MET A 99 17.50 -18.33 -11.41
N ARG A 100 18.31 -19.34 -11.04
CA ARG A 100 18.58 -19.67 -9.64
C ARG A 100 19.15 -18.46 -8.90
N ARG A 101 20.21 -17.85 -9.43
CA ARG A 101 20.85 -16.68 -8.81
C ARG A 101 19.90 -15.50 -8.66
N VAL A 102 19.02 -15.27 -9.64
CA VAL A 102 17.98 -14.22 -9.56
C VAL A 102 16.98 -14.55 -8.45
N THR A 103 16.53 -15.80 -8.37
CA THR A 103 15.62 -16.27 -7.34
C THR A 103 16.22 -16.09 -5.94
N ASP A 104 17.45 -16.55 -5.74
CA ASP A 104 18.16 -16.41 -4.46
C ASP A 104 18.27 -14.93 -4.07
N ALA A 105 18.69 -14.06 -5.00
CA ALA A 105 18.82 -12.62 -4.74
C ALA A 105 17.49 -11.94 -4.40
N LEU A 106 16.38 -12.30 -5.07
CA LEU A 106 15.07 -11.73 -4.83
C LEU A 106 14.50 -12.18 -3.48
N ILE A 107 14.64 -13.46 -3.14
CA ILE A 107 14.19 -14.00 -1.85
C ILE A 107 15.01 -13.41 -0.71
N ASP A 108 16.34 -13.38 -0.85
CA ASP A 108 17.24 -12.79 0.15
C ASP A 108 16.94 -11.31 0.40
N TYR A 109 16.69 -10.54 -0.68
CA TYR A 109 16.32 -9.14 -0.54
C TYR A 109 14.92 -8.98 0.07
N GLY A 110 13.95 -9.77 -0.39
CA GLY A 110 12.59 -9.78 0.14
C GLY A 110 12.56 -10.04 1.65
N HIS A 111 13.30 -11.03 2.16
CA HIS A 111 13.41 -11.29 3.60
C HIS A 111 14.03 -10.13 4.39
N LYS A 112 14.91 -9.32 3.78
CA LYS A 112 15.55 -8.18 4.43
C LYS A 112 14.62 -6.97 4.56
N VAL A 113 13.78 -6.72 3.55
CA VAL A 113 13.01 -5.46 3.46
C VAL A 113 11.52 -5.62 3.68
N LEU A 114 10.98 -6.84 3.58
CA LEU A 114 9.56 -7.12 3.80
C LEU A 114 9.36 -7.76 5.18
N ARG A 115 8.26 -7.38 5.84
CA ARG A 115 7.85 -7.95 7.13
C ARG A 115 7.47 -9.43 6.99
N GLN A 116 7.95 -10.24 7.93
CA GLN A 116 7.81 -11.71 7.93
C GLN A 116 6.77 -12.22 8.95
N ASP A 117 6.30 -11.35 9.85
CA ASP A 117 5.45 -11.63 11.02
C ASP A 117 3.98 -11.44 10.76
#